data_AF-A0AAW3BAA3-F1
#
_entry.id   AF-A0AAW3BAA3-F1
#
_cell.length_a   1.000
_cell.length_b   1.000
_cell.length_c   1.000
_cell.angle_alpha   90.00
_cell.angle_beta   90.00
_cell.angle_gamma   90.00
#
_symmetry.space_group_name_H-M   'P 1'
#
loop_
_entity.id
_entity.type
_entity.pdbx_description
1 polymer ?
#
loop_
_entity_poly.entity_id
_entity_poly.type
_entity_poly.pdbx_seq_one_letter_code
_entity_poly.pdbx_strand_id
1 'polypeptide(L)'
;MTLDFDVDDAPTFPELVRDARCDVMKGRAMSACWSELADQHTFFKDIAKEGRNRAETFAAVLAAVQGICQAVQRVDLFNSEVEVPSLACTSPFSSPAQGAAGGTWPGSRLEEAQTLAQVARAYLNLYCSTPIPTRAEWVSSLQFLFPQSLNAVSTEANDASAPCPDGDVDAVLTTPTSSTLGRYLTKLRQRVDGVLKELPESEVDGNDGSFVEDELRELLLCCMTVGRRVARATTLPSSDACLTREMVKALQDFVGSSTLEW
;
A
#
# COMPACT_ATOMS: atom_id res chain seq x y z
N MET A 1 -4.07 50.98 -55.35
CA MET A 1 -4.10 49.55 -55.01
C MET A 1 -3.73 49.47 -53.53
N THR A 2 -4.72 49.40 -52.67
CA THR A 2 -4.55 49.16 -51.23
C THR A 2 -4.35 47.66 -51.06
N LEU A 3 -3.16 47.27 -50.59
CA LEU A 3 -2.87 45.90 -50.20
C LEU A 3 -3.54 45.68 -48.84
N ASP A 4 -4.68 45.00 -48.85
CA ASP A 4 -5.24 44.39 -47.64
C ASP A 4 -4.28 43.29 -47.20
N PHE A 5 -3.51 43.57 -46.16
CA PHE A 5 -2.82 42.55 -45.41
C PHE A 5 -3.91 41.84 -44.61
N ASP A 6 -4.30 40.64 -45.03
CA ASP A 6 -5.00 39.69 -44.18
C ASP A 6 -4.10 39.47 -42.95
N VAL A 7 -4.37 40.24 -41.91
CA VAL A 7 -3.88 39.97 -40.57
C VAL A 7 -4.52 38.64 -40.22
N ASP A 8 -3.73 37.57 -40.20
CA ASP A 8 -4.18 36.27 -39.74
C ASP A 8 -4.88 36.46 -38.39
N ASP A 9 -6.21 36.34 -38.37
CA ASP A 9 -7.06 36.30 -37.16
C ASP A 9 -6.81 35.03 -36.33
N ALA A 10 -5.66 34.39 -36.53
CA ALA A 10 -5.21 33.24 -35.77
C ALA A 10 -4.94 33.69 -34.33
N PRO A 11 -5.51 32.99 -33.34
CA PRO A 11 -5.34 33.34 -31.95
C PRO A 11 -3.86 33.34 -31.60
N THR A 12 -3.43 34.39 -30.91
CA THR A 12 -2.04 34.49 -30.46
C THR A 12 -1.74 33.40 -29.44
N PHE A 13 -0.48 32.97 -29.34
CA PHE A 13 -0.07 31.96 -28.36
C PHE A 13 -0.52 32.26 -26.92
N PRO A 14 -0.45 33.51 -26.41
CA PRO A 14 -0.98 33.85 -25.10
C PRO A 14 -2.50 33.66 -24.96
N GLU A 15 -3.27 33.90 -26.02
CA GLU A 15 -4.72 33.70 -26.04
C GLU A 15 -5.05 32.21 -26.01
N LEU A 16 -4.34 31.39 -26.79
CA LEU A 16 -4.45 29.92 -26.74
C LEU A 16 -4.14 29.37 -25.35
N VAL A 17 -3.09 29.86 -24.70
CA VAL A 17 -2.72 29.44 -23.34
C VAL A 17 -3.76 29.87 -22.30
N ARG A 18 -4.29 31.10 -22.43
CA ARG A 18 -5.32 31.61 -21.52
C ARG A 18 -6.62 30.81 -21.67
N ASP A 19 -7.04 30.54 -22.90
CA ASP A 19 -8.27 29.81 -23.19
C ASP A 19 -8.14 28.34 -22.75
N ALA A 20 -7.00 27.70 -23.03
CA ALA A 20 -6.67 26.38 -22.49
C ALA A 20 -6.69 26.37 -20.95
N ARG A 21 -6.13 27.38 -20.28
CA ARG A 21 -6.18 27.49 -18.82
C ARG A 21 -7.62 27.64 -18.31
N CYS A 22 -8.44 28.46 -18.97
CA CYS A 22 -9.86 28.58 -18.65
C CYS A 22 -10.58 27.23 -18.83
N ASP A 23 -10.25 26.46 -19.86
CA ASP A 23 -10.85 25.15 -20.11
C ASP A 23 -10.36 24.07 -19.14
N VAL A 24 -9.09 24.10 -18.71
CA VAL A 24 -8.58 23.27 -17.59
C VAL A 24 -9.37 23.56 -16.31
N MET A 25 -9.56 24.85 -16.00
CA MET A 25 -10.27 25.27 -14.79
C MET A 25 -11.75 24.92 -14.85
N LYS A 26 -12.35 24.92 -16.05
CA LYS A 26 -13.71 24.38 -16.27
C LYS A 26 -13.74 22.86 -16.20
N GLY A 27 -12.71 22.15 -16.66
CA GLY A 27 -12.57 20.70 -16.54
C GLY A 27 -12.69 20.21 -15.10
N ARG A 28 -12.24 21.02 -14.13
CA ARG A 28 -12.43 20.79 -12.69
C ARG A 28 -13.91 20.82 -12.24
N ALA A 29 -14.79 21.44 -13.02
CA ALA A 29 -16.21 21.60 -12.78
C ALA A 29 -17.11 20.92 -13.85
N MET A 30 -16.51 20.29 -14.87
CA MET A 30 -17.26 19.67 -15.97
C MET A 30 -17.56 18.22 -15.64
N SER A 31 -18.83 17.84 -15.78
CA SER A 31 -19.27 16.45 -15.95
C SER A 31 -18.93 15.88 -17.34
N ALA A 32 -18.12 16.58 -18.14
CA ALA A 32 -17.79 16.24 -19.52
C ALA A 32 -16.63 15.23 -19.59
N CYS A 33 -16.67 14.38 -20.61
CA CYS A 33 -15.71 13.29 -20.79
C CYS A 33 -14.35 13.84 -21.22
N TRP A 34 -13.26 13.39 -20.58
CA TRP A 34 -11.87 13.71 -20.97
C TRP A 34 -11.56 13.51 -22.46
N SER A 35 -12.32 12.66 -23.15
CA SER A 35 -12.22 12.49 -24.61
C SER A 35 -12.55 13.77 -25.38
N GLU A 36 -13.56 14.52 -24.97
CA GLU A 36 -13.96 15.77 -25.65
C GLU A 36 -12.89 16.85 -25.50
N LEU A 37 -12.26 16.93 -24.32
CA LEU A 37 -11.15 17.85 -24.07
C LEU A 37 -9.91 17.50 -24.90
N ALA A 38 -9.62 16.20 -25.02
CA ALA A 38 -8.50 15.68 -25.83
C ALA A 38 -8.71 15.84 -27.34
N ASP A 39 -9.96 15.79 -27.81
CA ASP A 39 -10.30 16.02 -29.22
C ASP A 39 -10.20 17.51 -29.60
N GLN A 40 -10.48 18.42 -28.65
CA GLN A 40 -10.42 19.87 -28.88
C GLN A 40 -9.00 20.44 -28.78
N HIS A 41 -8.15 19.90 -27.91
CA HIS A 41 -6.76 20.38 -27.78
C HIS A 41 -5.74 19.26 -27.90
N THR A 42 -4.84 19.38 -28.87
CA THR A 42 -3.81 18.38 -29.16
C THR A 42 -2.86 18.13 -27.98
N PHE A 43 -2.60 19.13 -27.13
CA PHE A 43 -1.76 18.93 -25.94
C PHE A 43 -2.42 18.04 -24.87
N PHE A 44 -3.77 18.05 -24.76
CA PHE A 44 -4.47 17.13 -23.87
C PHE A 44 -4.46 15.70 -24.37
N LYS A 45 -4.28 15.48 -25.68
CA LYS A 45 -4.21 14.13 -26.26
C LYS A 45 -3.03 13.34 -25.70
N ASP A 46 -1.87 13.98 -25.60
CA ASP A 46 -0.66 13.34 -25.04
C ASP A 46 -0.82 13.09 -23.53
N ILE A 47 -1.38 14.06 -22.80
CA ILE A 47 -1.69 13.91 -21.36
C ILE A 47 -2.69 12.78 -21.12
N ALA A 48 -3.76 12.70 -21.90
CA ALA A 48 -4.78 11.67 -21.77
C ALA A 48 -4.24 10.28 -22.15
N LYS A 49 -3.38 10.20 -23.17
CA LYS A 49 -2.69 8.97 -23.55
C LYS A 49 -1.76 8.49 -22.43
N GLU A 50 -0.96 9.40 -21.87
CA GLU A 50 -0.05 9.08 -20.77
C GLU A 50 -0.82 8.66 -19.52
N GLY A 51 -1.88 9.39 -19.15
CA GLY A 51 -2.75 9.03 -18.04
C GLY A 51 -3.38 7.64 -18.19
N ARG A 52 -3.81 7.28 -19.41
CA ARG A 52 -4.32 5.93 -19.70
C ARG A 52 -3.25 4.87 -19.54
N ASN A 53 -2.07 5.07 -20.14
CA ASN A 53 -0.95 4.13 -20.02
C ASN A 53 -0.56 3.89 -18.56
N ARG A 54 -0.53 4.96 -17.75
CA ARG A 54 -0.28 4.88 -16.30
C ARG A 54 -1.38 4.09 -15.59
N ALA A 55 -2.65 4.40 -15.85
CA ALA A 55 -3.76 3.69 -15.25
C ALA A 55 -3.76 2.18 -15.58
N GLU A 56 -3.46 1.80 -16.83
CA GLU A 56 -3.31 0.41 -17.24
C GLU A 56 -2.16 -0.29 -16.49
N THR A 57 -1.02 0.40 -16.38
CA THR A 57 0.15 -0.11 -15.64
C THR A 57 -0.17 -0.30 -14.16
N PHE A 58 -0.77 0.70 -13.51
CA PHE A 58 -1.21 0.63 -12.11
C PHE A 58 -2.23 -0.49 -11.89
N ALA A 59 -3.19 -0.67 -12.79
CA ALA A 59 -4.18 -1.74 -12.71
C ALA A 59 -3.51 -3.13 -12.76
N ALA A 60 -2.53 -3.32 -13.66
CA ALA A 60 -1.77 -4.56 -13.75
C ALA A 60 -0.97 -4.85 -12.46
N VAL A 61 -0.35 -3.81 -11.87
CA VAL A 61 0.39 -3.89 -10.60
C VAL A 61 -0.53 -4.30 -9.45
N LEU A 62 -1.67 -3.64 -9.29
CA LEU A 62 -2.63 -3.94 -8.22
C LEU A 62 -3.24 -5.34 -8.39
N ALA A 63 -3.52 -5.77 -9.62
CA ALA A 63 -3.94 -7.13 -9.92
C ALA A 63 -2.85 -8.16 -9.55
N ALA A 64 -1.58 -7.87 -9.84
CA ALA A 64 -0.46 -8.72 -9.46
C ALA A 64 -0.30 -8.82 -7.93
N VAL A 65 -0.42 -7.70 -7.20
CA VAL A 65 -0.44 -7.68 -5.73
C VAL A 65 -1.56 -8.58 -5.19
N GLN A 66 -2.79 -8.42 -5.70
CA GLN A 66 -3.93 -9.24 -5.29
C GLN A 66 -3.70 -10.73 -5.57
N GLY A 67 -3.18 -11.06 -6.75
CA GLY A 67 -2.87 -12.45 -7.13
C GLY A 67 -1.80 -13.08 -6.22
N ILE A 68 -0.76 -12.34 -5.86
CA ILE A 68 0.24 -12.78 -4.89
C ILE A 68 -0.40 -13.01 -3.51
N CYS A 69 -1.25 -12.11 -3.02
CA CYS A 69 -1.95 -12.29 -1.75
C CYS A 69 -2.79 -13.57 -1.72
N GLN A 70 -3.51 -13.86 -2.81
CA GLN A 70 -4.29 -15.09 -2.96
C GLN A 70 -3.39 -16.34 -3.00
N ALA A 71 -2.21 -16.26 -3.62
CA ALA A 71 -1.25 -17.36 -3.66
C ALA A 71 -0.67 -17.65 -2.26
N VAL A 72 -0.36 -16.61 -1.48
CA VAL A 72 0.08 -16.73 -0.08
C VAL A 72 -0.97 -17.45 0.76
N GLN A 73 -2.21 -16.97 0.72
CA GLN A 73 -3.31 -17.57 1.49
C GLN A 73 -3.51 -19.05 1.17
N ARG A 74 -3.41 -19.42 -0.11
CA ARG A 74 -3.53 -20.83 -0.53
C ARG A 74 -2.40 -21.68 0.03
N VAL A 75 -1.15 -21.21 -0.03
CA VAL A 75 -0.01 -21.94 0.54
C VAL A 75 -0.14 -22.12 2.04
N ASP A 76 -0.55 -21.07 2.77
CA ASP A 76 -0.73 -21.16 4.23
C ASP A 76 -1.90 -22.06 4.64
N LEU A 77 -3.01 -22.06 3.87
CA LEU A 77 -4.11 -23.01 4.07
C LEU A 77 -3.66 -24.47 3.88
N PHE A 78 -2.92 -24.77 2.81
CA PHE A 78 -2.39 -26.12 2.59
C PHE A 78 -1.44 -26.57 3.71
N ASN A 79 -0.60 -25.67 4.21
CA ASN A 79 0.31 -25.99 5.31
C ASN A 79 -0.46 -26.26 6.62
N SER A 80 -1.56 -25.54 6.87
CA SER A 80 -2.40 -25.72 8.05
C SER A 80 -3.19 -27.04 8.05
N GLU A 81 -3.58 -27.55 6.87
CA GLU A 81 -4.30 -28.84 6.76
C GLU A 81 -3.36 -30.05 6.99
N VAL A 82 -2.08 -29.92 6.61
CA VAL A 82 -1.08 -30.98 6.77
C VAL A 82 -0.59 -31.11 8.22
N GLU A 83 -0.74 -30.06 9.05
CA GLU A 83 -0.27 -30.03 10.43
C GLU A 83 -1.23 -30.67 11.45
N VAL A 84 -2.36 -31.25 11.03
CA VAL A 84 -3.23 -32.04 11.93
C VAL A 84 -2.65 -33.45 12.13
N PRO A 85 -2.06 -33.79 13.30
CA PRO A 85 -1.57 -35.13 13.53
C PRO A 85 -2.74 -36.04 13.85
N SER A 86 -2.76 -37.21 13.21
CA SER A 86 -3.64 -38.32 13.56
C SER A 86 -3.64 -38.56 15.07
N LEU A 87 -4.84 -38.61 15.64
CA LEU A 87 -5.12 -38.87 17.04
C LEU A 87 -4.66 -40.29 17.41
N ALA A 88 -3.50 -40.41 18.05
CA ALA A 88 -3.09 -41.63 18.74
C ALA A 88 -2.13 -41.35 19.90
N CYS A 89 -2.56 -41.80 21.08
CA CYS A 89 -1.81 -42.07 22.31
C CYS A 89 -1.53 -40.91 23.29
N THR A 90 -2.50 -40.75 24.19
CA THR A 90 -2.41 -40.40 25.63
C THR A 90 -1.02 -40.32 26.28
N SER A 91 -0.70 -39.17 26.87
CA SER A 91 -0.16 -39.10 28.24
C SER A 91 -0.49 -37.72 28.87
N PRO A 92 -0.82 -37.65 30.17
CA PRO A 92 -1.12 -36.39 30.85
C PRO A 92 0.15 -35.82 31.47
N PHE A 93 0.63 -34.67 31.00
CA PHE A 93 1.67 -33.93 31.71
C PHE A 93 1.38 -32.43 31.72
N SER A 94 1.60 -31.87 32.90
CA SER A 94 1.03 -30.64 33.45
C SER A 94 1.47 -29.34 32.77
N SER A 95 0.55 -28.39 32.70
CA SER A 95 0.78 -26.99 32.31
C SER A 95 1.76 -26.26 33.24
N PRO A 96 2.56 -25.33 32.72
CA PRO A 96 3.01 -24.18 33.47
C PRO A 96 2.31 -22.88 33.03
N ALA A 97 1.79 -22.19 34.04
CA ALA A 97 1.49 -20.77 34.20
C ALA A 97 1.35 -19.87 32.95
N GLN A 98 0.11 -19.42 32.73
CA GLN A 98 -0.18 -18.16 32.05
C GLN A 98 0.49 -16.99 32.77
N GLY A 99 1.37 -16.29 32.08
CA GLY A 99 1.97 -15.04 32.51
C GLY A 99 2.18 -14.11 31.32
N ALA A 100 1.66 -12.88 31.43
CA ALA A 100 1.88 -11.71 30.59
C ALA A 100 1.34 -11.74 29.14
N ALA A 101 0.04 -11.49 29.00
CA ALA A 101 -0.54 -10.95 27.77
C ALA A 101 -0.12 -9.49 27.61
N GLY A 102 0.99 -9.24 26.91
CA GLY A 102 1.47 -7.92 26.54
C GLY A 102 1.70 -7.82 25.02
N GLY A 103 0.74 -7.23 24.31
CA GLY A 103 0.95 -6.49 23.05
C GLY A 103 1.56 -7.18 21.83
N THR A 104 1.68 -8.51 21.77
CA THR A 104 2.43 -9.18 20.71
C THR A 104 1.51 -9.65 19.57
N TRP A 105 1.13 -8.70 18.70
CA TRP A 105 0.88 -9.01 17.29
C TRP A 105 2.22 -9.45 16.68
N PRO A 106 2.31 -10.54 15.88
CA PRO A 106 1.27 -11.09 15.02
C PRO A 106 0.70 -12.44 15.44
N GLY A 107 -0.58 -12.63 15.12
CA GLY A 107 -1.26 -13.91 15.14
C GLY A 107 -0.76 -14.86 14.03
N SER A 108 -1.58 -15.84 13.67
CA SER A 108 -1.17 -16.91 12.73
C SER A 108 -0.69 -16.37 11.37
N ARG A 109 0.17 -17.11 10.65
CA ARG A 109 0.59 -16.72 9.27
C ARG A 109 -0.59 -16.45 8.34
N LEU A 110 -1.68 -17.19 8.54
CA LEU A 110 -2.92 -16.99 7.81
C LEU A 110 -3.54 -15.61 8.09
N GLU A 111 -3.53 -15.15 9.35
CA GLU A 111 -3.99 -13.79 9.71
C GLU A 111 -3.10 -12.70 9.07
N GLU A 112 -1.78 -12.90 9.04
CA GLU A 112 -0.88 -11.99 8.34
C GLU A 112 -1.24 -11.92 6.84
N ALA A 113 -1.49 -13.07 6.20
CA ALA A 113 -1.85 -13.16 4.78
C ALA A 113 -3.23 -12.54 4.48
N GLN A 114 -4.18 -12.68 5.40
CA GLN A 114 -5.49 -12.01 5.32
C GLN A 114 -5.36 -10.50 5.46
N THR A 115 -4.54 -10.04 6.41
CA THR A 115 -4.29 -8.60 6.63
C THR A 115 -3.63 -7.99 5.38
N LEU A 116 -2.63 -8.64 4.78
CA LEU A 116 -2.01 -8.16 3.54
C LEU A 116 -3.02 -8.04 2.39
N ALA A 117 -3.92 -9.01 2.25
CA ALA A 117 -4.97 -8.94 1.22
C ALA A 117 -5.94 -7.79 1.45
N GLN A 118 -6.23 -7.45 2.72
CA GLN A 118 -7.05 -6.29 3.04
C GLN A 118 -6.30 -4.97 2.77
N VAL A 119 -5.01 -4.89 3.09
CA VAL A 119 -4.15 -3.76 2.72
C VAL A 119 -4.15 -3.54 1.21
N ALA A 120 -3.92 -4.60 0.42
CA ALA A 120 -3.96 -4.53 -1.04
C ALA A 120 -5.30 -3.99 -1.58
N ARG A 121 -6.42 -4.43 -0.99
CA ARG A 121 -7.75 -3.95 -1.34
C ARG A 121 -7.96 -2.48 -0.97
N ALA A 122 -7.43 -2.03 0.16
CA ALA A 122 -7.48 -0.63 0.56
C ALA A 122 -6.73 0.26 -0.45
N TYR A 123 -5.53 -0.16 -0.89
CA TYR A 123 -4.79 0.55 -1.93
C TYR A 123 -5.53 0.58 -3.27
N LEU A 124 -6.14 -0.54 -3.69
CA LEU A 124 -6.95 -0.58 -4.91
C LEU A 124 -8.09 0.44 -4.84
N ASN A 125 -8.86 0.43 -3.74
CA ASN A 125 -9.98 1.36 -3.56
C ASN A 125 -9.51 2.81 -3.55
N LEU A 126 -8.39 3.09 -2.84
CA LEU A 126 -7.81 4.42 -2.74
C LEU A 126 -7.47 4.98 -4.13
N TYR A 127 -6.68 4.25 -4.91
CA TYR A 127 -6.27 4.68 -6.26
C TYR A 127 -7.39 4.66 -7.30
N CYS A 128 -8.48 3.90 -7.07
CA CYS A 128 -9.69 4.01 -7.89
C CYS A 128 -10.48 5.30 -7.62
N SER A 129 -10.43 5.82 -6.40
CA SER A 129 -11.16 7.03 -6.01
C SER A 129 -10.35 8.32 -6.20
N THR A 130 -9.05 8.29 -5.89
CA THR A 130 -8.18 9.45 -5.93
C THR A 130 -6.87 9.12 -6.64
N PRO A 131 -6.56 9.76 -7.78
CA PRO A 131 -5.35 9.44 -8.55
C PRO A 131 -4.06 9.89 -7.85
N ILE A 132 -4.15 10.89 -6.97
CA ILE A 132 -3.04 11.40 -6.15
C ILE A 132 -3.56 11.44 -4.71
N PRO A 133 -3.51 10.32 -3.98
CA PRO A 133 -4.07 10.26 -2.65
C PRO A 133 -3.28 11.11 -1.65
N THR A 134 -3.98 11.76 -0.74
CA THR A 134 -3.33 12.50 0.36
C THR A 134 -2.96 11.56 1.51
N ARG A 135 -2.08 12.02 2.42
CA ARG A 135 -1.76 11.27 3.66
C ARG A 135 -3.02 10.99 4.50
N ALA A 136 -3.94 11.95 4.55
CA ALA A 136 -5.21 11.82 5.27
C ALA A 136 -6.10 10.72 4.67
N GLU A 137 -6.25 10.69 3.35
CA GLU A 137 -7.01 9.67 2.63
C GLU A 137 -6.39 8.27 2.78
N TRP A 138 -5.05 8.21 2.74
CA TRP A 138 -4.30 6.98 2.95
C TRP A 138 -4.53 6.41 4.37
N VAL A 139 -4.39 7.23 5.41
CA VAL A 139 -4.68 6.80 6.80
C VAL A 139 -6.13 6.39 6.97
N SER A 140 -7.07 7.20 6.47
CA SER A 140 -8.50 6.88 6.55
C SER A 140 -8.84 5.54 5.90
N SER A 141 -8.12 5.19 4.81
CA SER A 141 -8.27 3.92 4.10
C SER A 141 -7.60 2.73 4.79
N LEU A 142 -6.66 2.93 5.71
CA LEU A 142 -5.91 1.83 6.34
C LEU A 142 -6.17 1.67 7.85
N GLN A 143 -6.66 2.71 8.53
CA GLN A 143 -6.87 2.72 9.98
C GLN A 143 -7.76 1.56 10.47
N PHE A 144 -8.77 1.17 9.69
CA PHE A 144 -9.70 0.12 10.09
C PHE A 144 -9.05 -1.27 10.13
N LEU A 145 -7.90 -1.44 9.47
CA LEU A 145 -7.10 -2.67 9.47
C LEU A 145 -6.27 -2.83 10.74
N PHE A 146 -6.06 -1.74 11.47
CA PHE A 146 -5.27 -1.70 12.69
C PHE A 146 -6.12 -1.08 13.80
N PRO A 147 -7.06 -1.86 14.39
CA PRO A 147 -7.81 -1.39 15.53
C PRO A 147 -6.84 -0.93 16.61
N GLN A 148 -6.94 0.33 17.03
CA GLN A 148 -6.14 0.82 18.14
C GLN A 148 -6.40 -0.08 19.34
N SER A 149 -5.34 -0.60 19.97
CA SER A 149 -5.51 -1.21 21.28
C SER A 149 -5.91 -0.09 22.24
N LEU A 150 -7.21 0.01 22.52
CA LEU A 150 -7.82 1.02 23.39
C LEU A 150 -7.37 0.96 24.87
N ASN A 151 -6.31 0.19 25.18
CA ASN A 151 -5.81 -0.06 26.52
C ASN A 151 -4.36 0.45 26.72
N ALA A 152 -4.08 1.67 26.25
CA ALA A 152 -2.93 2.44 26.73
C ALA A 152 -3.37 3.90 26.97
N VAL A 153 -4.52 4.07 27.62
CA VAL A 153 -4.94 5.35 28.19
C VAL A 153 -4.74 5.26 29.71
N SER A 154 -3.89 6.17 30.19
CA SER A 154 -3.81 6.67 31.57
C SER A 154 -3.14 5.78 32.63
N THR A 155 -1.81 5.91 32.73
CA THR A 155 -1.20 6.17 34.05
C THR A 155 -0.12 7.25 33.88
N GLU A 156 -0.54 8.48 33.63
CA GLU A 156 0.18 9.62 34.23
C GLU A 156 -0.15 9.58 35.72
N ALA A 157 0.74 8.98 36.50
CA ALA A 157 0.81 9.23 37.92
C ALA A 157 2.24 9.69 38.21
N ASN A 158 2.34 10.91 38.71
CA ASN A 158 3.49 11.44 39.41
C ASN A 158 4.16 10.34 40.24
N ASP A 159 5.45 10.12 40.05
CA ASP A 159 6.40 10.34 41.14
C ASP A 159 7.83 10.29 40.63
N ALA A 160 8.51 11.40 40.86
CA ALA A 160 9.96 11.47 40.83
C ALA A 160 10.53 10.60 41.94
N SER A 161 11.25 9.53 41.60
CA SER A 161 12.45 9.05 42.29
C SER A 161 13.01 7.82 41.58
N ALA A 162 14.25 7.91 41.13
CA ALA A 162 15.09 6.76 40.80
C ALA A 162 15.33 5.89 42.07
N PRO A 163 15.64 4.59 41.93
CA PRO A 163 17.04 4.23 41.71
C PRO A 163 17.27 3.05 40.74
N CYS A 164 18.42 3.06 40.07
CA CYS A 164 19.01 1.90 39.39
C CYS A 164 19.16 0.70 40.34
N PRO A 165 19.03 -0.51 39.81
CA PRO A 165 20.02 -1.54 40.10
C PRO A 165 20.54 -2.22 38.84
N ASP A 166 21.87 -2.29 38.77
CA ASP A 166 22.64 -3.17 37.90
C ASP A 166 22.16 -4.62 38.01
N GLY A 167 22.09 -5.31 36.87
CA GLY A 167 21.67 -6.70 36.78
C GLY A 167 21.89 -7.25 35.38
N ASP A 168 23.16 -7.43 35.04
CA ASP A 168 23.64 -8.11 33.84
C ASP A 168 23.30 -9.61 33.93
N VAL A 169 22.28 -10.05 33.20
CA VAL A 169 22.14 -11.44 32.77
C VAL A 169 21.34 -11.49 31.46
N ASP A 170 22.00 -12.00 30.43
CA ASP A 170 21.47 -12.47 29.15
C ASP A 170 19.99 -12.86 29.20
N ALA A 171 19.14 -11.95 28.73
CA ALA A 171 17.87 -12.30 28.12
C ALA A 171 17.84 -11.61 26.75
N VAL A 172 18.63 -12.14 25.82
CA VAL A 172 18.35 -12.00 24.39
C VAL A 172 16.94 -12.53 24.21
N LEU A 173 15.98 -11.59 24.22
CA LEU A 173 14.61 -11.82 23.83
C LEU A 173 14.69 -12.34 22.39
N THR A 174 14.66 -13.67 22.25
CA THR A 174 14.61 -14.35 20.97
C THR A 174 13.25 -14.03 20.39
N THR A 175 13.17 -12.86 19.76
CA THR A 175 12.05 -12.46 18.94
C THR A 175 11.83 -13.59 17.94
N PRO A 176 10.61 -14.15 17.86
CA PRO A 176 10.31 -15.17 16.87
C PRO A 176 10.68 -14.58 15.52
N THR A 177 11.39 -15.34 14.70
CA THR A 177 11.89 -14.96 13.38
C THR A 177 10.77 -14.33 12.55
N SER A 178 10.64 -13.00 12.67
CA SER A 178 9.49 -12.27 12.12
C SER A 178 9.47 -12.46 10.62
N SER A 179 8.35 -12.99 10.13
CA SER A 179 8.15 -13.20 8.71
C SER A 179 8.31 -11.86 7.98
N THR A 180 8.71 -11.88 6.70
CA THR A 180 8.81 -10.63 5.90
C THR A 180 7.49 -9.86 5.91
N LEU A 181 6.39 -10.60 5.91
CA LEU A 181 5.03 -10.10 5.96
C LEU A 181 4.73 -9.45 7.33
N GLY A 182 5.03 -10.15 8.43
CA GLY A 182 4.86 -9.63 9.78
C GLY A 182 5.64 -8.34 9.99
N ARG A 183 6.91 -8.30 9.56
CA ARG A 183 7.73 -7.07 9.62
C ARG A 183 7.11 -5.91 8.84
N TYR A 184 6.62 -6.17 7.62
CA TYR A 184 5.95 -5.17 6.82
C TYR A 184 4.68 -4.66 7.52
N LEU A 185 3.82 -5.54 8.04
CA LEU A 185 2.58 -5.17 8.71
C LEU A 185 2.83 -4.39 10.01
N THR A 186 3.86 -4.74 10.78
CA THR A 186 4.26 -3.96 11.97
C THR A 186 4.73 -2.56 11.58
N LYS A 187 5.56 -2.44 10.55
CA LYS A 187 6.03 -1.14 10.04
C LYS A 187 4.87 -0.29 9.51
N LEU A 188 3.95 -0.91 8.76
CA LEU A 188 2.76 -0.25 8.23
C LEU A 188 1.88 0.30 9.35
N ARG A 189 1.63 -0.49 10.40
CA ARG A 189 0.91 -0.02 11.58
C ARG A 189 1.58 1.20 12.21
N GLN A 190 2.88 1.12 12.48
CA GLN A 190 3.63 2.22 13.09
C GLN A 190 3.51 3.51 12.27
N ARG A 191 3.52 3.41 10.93
CA ARG A 191 3.33 4.55 10.04
C ARG A 191 1.91 5.10 10.07
N VAL A 192 0.89 4.24 10.05
CA VAL A 192 -0.52 4.66 10.20
C VAL A 192 -0.73 5.39 11.53
N ASP A 193 -0.21 4.85 12.62
CA ASP A 193 -0.30 5.47 13.96
C ASP A 193 0.48 6.79 14.04
N GLY A 194 1.63 6.89 13.36
CA GLY A 194 2.43 8.12 13.27
C GLY A 194 1.67 9.24 12.57
N VAL A 195 1.17 8.97 11.36
CA VAL A 195 0.42 9.97 10.58
C VAL A 195 -0.87 10.38 11.30
N LEU A 196 -1.56 9.45 11.98
CA LEU A 196 -2.76 9.76 12.76
C LEU A 196 -2.48 10.74 13.92
N LYS A 197 -1.29 10.68 14.53
CA LYS A 197 -0.87 11.62 15.58
C LYS A 197 -0.46 12.99 15.02
N GLU A 198 0.00 13.05 13.78
CA GLU A 198 0.47 14.27 13.10
C GLU A 198 -0.64 15.05 12.37
N LEU A 199 -1.77 14.39 12.09
CA LEU A 199 -2.94 14.96 11.40
C LEU A 199 -3.57 16.23 12.02
N PRO A 200 -3.59 16.49 13.35
CA PRO A 200 -4.28 17.67 13.89
C PRO A 200 -3.58 19.02 13.62
N GLU A 201 -2.36 19.06 13.07
CA GLU A 201 -1.62 20.32 12.83
C GLU A 201 -1.33 20.64 11.35
N SER A 202 -1.72 19.77 10.41
CA SER A 202 -1.25 19.84 9.01
C SER A 202 -2.40 19.83 7.99
N GLU A 203 -3.25 20.86 8.00
CA GLU A 203 -4.29 21.02 6.95
C GLU A 203 -3.75 21.62 5.64
N VAL A 204 -2.45 21.91 5.53
CA VAL A 204 -1.84 22.45 4.29
C VAL A 204 -0.44 21.88 4.06
N ASP A 205 -0.23 20.57 4.20
CA ASP A 205 0.96 19.98 3.57
C ASP A 205 0.63 19.76 2.09
N GLY A 206 1.27 20.55 1.22
CA GLY A 206 1.22 20.41 -0.24
C GLY A 206 1.95 19.15 -0.70
N ASN A 207 1.54 18.00 -0.14
CA ASN A 207 2.11 16.70 -0.44
C ASN A 207 1.62 16.31 -1.84
N ASP A 208 2.56 16.31 -2.78
CA ASP A 208 2.45 15.92 -4.19
C ASP A 208 2.04 14.44 -4.41
N GLY A 209 1.76 13.69 -3.35
CA GLY A 209 1.43 12.27 -3.39
C GLY A 209 2.62 11.35 -3.15
N SER A 210 3.86 11.88 -3.13
CA SER A 210 5.10 11.11 -2.96
C SER A 210 5.09 10.17 -1.76
N PHE A 211 4.56 10.63 -0.62
CA PHE A 211 4.39 9.78 0.56
C PHE A 211 3.60 8.50 0.26
N VAL A 212 2.45 8.62 -0.40
CA VAL A 212 1.57 7.47 -0.67
C VAL A 212 2.18 6.55 -1.72
N GLU A 213 2.94 7.11 -2.66
CA GLU A 213 3.71 6.33 -3.63
C GLU A 213 4.86 5.55 -2.97
N ASP A 214 5.56 6.13 -2.00
CA ASP A 214 6.59 5.45 -1.23
C ASP A 214 6.02 4.32 -0.37
N GLU A 215 4.85 4.53 0.25
CA GLU A 215 4.14 3.48 0.98
C GLU A 215 3.64 2.36 0.06
N LEU A 216 3.19 2.70 -1.16
CA LEU A 216 2.86 1.71 -2.18
C LEU A 216 4.11 0.92 -2.59
N ARG A 217 5.25 1.59 -2.84
CA ARG A 217 6.52 0.94 -3.21
C ARG A 217 6.94 -0.08 -2.15
N GLU A 218 6.79 0.23 -0.87
CA GLU A 218 7.06 -0.70 0.24
C GLU A 218 6.13 -1.91 0.23
N LEU A 219 4.83 -1.73 -0.07
CA LEU A 219 3.91 -2.84 -0.30
C LEU A 219 4.39 -3.74 -1.46
N LEU A 220 4.76 -3.13 -2.59
CA LEU A 220 5.21 -3.88 -3.77
C LEU A 220 6.47 -4.70 -3.47
N LEU A 221 7.44 -4.12 -2.74
CA LEU A 221 8.66 -4.82 -2.33
C LEU A 221 8.37 -6.01 -1.40
N CYS A 222 7.42 -5.85 -0.47
CA CYS A 222 6.93 -6.95 0.37
C CYS A 222 6.33 -8.05 -0.51
N CYS A 223 5.40 -7.71 -1.41
CA CYS A 223 4.74 -8.65 -2.32
C CYS A 223 5.73 -9.37 -3.24
N MET A 224 6.74 -8.68 -3.78
CA MET A 224 7.81 -9.30 -4.57
C MET A 224 8.58 -10.34 -3.74
N THR A 225 8.95 -10.00 -2.51
CA THR A 225 9.72 -10.90 -1.65
C THR A 225 8.91 -12.14 -1.28
N VAL A 226 7.65 -11.94 -0.88
CA VAL A 226 6.75 -13.03 -0.49
C VAL A 226 6.35 -13.86 -1.72
N GLY A 227 6.02 -13.24 -2.85
CA GLY A 227 5.67 -13.92 -4.09
C GLY A 227 6.80 -14.80 -4.62
N ARG A 228 8.06 -14.36 -4.53
CA ARG A 228 9.22 -15.21 -4.87
C ARG A 228 9.33 -16.45 -3.98
N ARG A 229 8.96 -16.35 -2.70
CA ARG A 229 8.95 -17.50 -1.78
C ARG A 229 7.81 -18.45 -2.12
N VAL A 230 6.60 -17.92 -2.34
CA VAL A 230 5.42 -18.70 -2.73
C VAL A 230 5.65 -19.44 -4.05
N ALA A 231 6.25 -18.80 -5.05
CA ALA A 231 6.56 -19.43 -6.34
C ALA A 231 7.59 -20.57 -6.24
N ARG A 232 8.36 -20.66 -5.15
CA ARG A 232 9.31 -21.75 -4.89
C ARG A 232 8.73 -22.85 -4.00
N ALA A 233 7.55 -22.65 -3.42
CA ALA A 233 6.91 -23.63 -2.57
C ALA A 233 6.46 -24.84 -3.40
N THR A 234 6.80 -26.04 -2.94
CA THR A 234 6.43 -27.30 -3.61
C THR A 234 4.95 -27.64 -3.48
N THR A 235 4.24 -26.98 -2.57
CA THR A 235 2.80 -27.15 -2.33
C THR A 235 1.93 -26.46 -3.38
N LEU A 236 2.50 -25.54 -4.17
CA LEU A 236 1.76 -24.79 -5.17
C LEU A 236 1.81 -25.51 -6.53
N PRO A 237 0.68 -25.64 -7.26
CA PRO A 237 0.66 -26.18 -8.62
C PRO A 237 1.65 -25.45 -9.54
N SER A 238 2.25 -26.18 -10.49
CA SER A 238 3.27 -25.61 -11.39
C SER A 238 2.73 -24.43 -12.23
N SER A 239 1.46 -24.49 -12.65
CA SER A 239 0.76 -23.39 -13.33
C SER A 239 0.73 -22.12 -12.48
N ASP A 240 0.43 -22.28 -11.20
CA ASP A 240 0.24 -21.18 -10.26
C ASP A 240 1.57 -20.58 -9.82
N ALA A 241 2.60 -21.42 -9.70
CA ALA A 241 3.98 -20.98 -9.52
C ALA A 241 4.51 -20.20 -10.74
N CYS A 242 4.09 -20.57 -11.96
CA CYS A 242 4.38 -19.79 -13.16
C CYS A 242 3.68 -18.43 -13.14
N LEU A 243 2.37 -18.39 -12.87
CA LEU A 243 1.59 -17.15 -12.77
C LEU A 243 2.14 -16.21 -11.69
N THR A 244 2.50 -16.75 -10.52
CA THR A 244 3.10 -15.97 -9.43
C THR A 244 4.43 -15.34 -9.85
N ARG A 245 5.25 -16.03 -10.67
CA ARG A 245 6.49 -15.46 -11.21
C ARG A 245 6.23 -14.31 -12.17
N GLU A 246 5.23 -14.44 -13.05
CA GLU A 246 4.82 -13.35 -13.94
C GLU A 246 4.29 -12.14 -13.16
N MET A 247 3.52 -12.36 -12.09
CA MET A 247 3.07 -11.29 -11.19
C MET A 247 4.25 -10.58 -10.52
N VAL A 248 5.21 -11.34 -9.97
CA VAL A 248 6.44 -10.76 -9.39
C VAL A 248 7.24 -9.96 -10.43
N LYS A 249 7.29 -10.44 -11.67
CA LYS A 249 7.96 -9.73 -12.77
C LYS A 249 7.27 -8.41 -13.09
N ALA A 250 5.93 -8.39 -13.18
CA ALA A 250 5.18 -7.16 -13.38
C ALA A 250 5.45 -6.11 -12.28
N LEU A 251 5.53 -6.55 -11.01
CA LEU A 251 5.92 -5.67 -9.91
C LEU A 251 7.35 -5.14 -10.03
N GLN A 252 8.28 -6.01 -10.45
CA GLN A 252 9.68 -5.63 -10.63
C GLN A 252 9.87 -4.64 -11.78
N ASP A 253 9.17 -4.85 -12.89
CA ASP A 253 9.22 -3.97 -14.06
C ASP A 253 8.67 -2.59 -13.69
N PHE A 254 7.57 -2.54 -12.93
CA PHE A 254 6.98 -1.28 -12.45
C PHE A 254 7.89 -0.50 -11.49
N VAL A 255 8.48 -1.19 -10.48
CA VAL A 255 9.39 -0.54 -9.53
C VAL A 255 10.69 -0.10 -10.20
N GLY A 256 11.14 -0.82 -11.23
CA GLY A 256 12.35 -0.51 -12.00
C GLY A 256 12.16 0.56 -13.09
N SER A 257 10.94 0.75 -13.57
CA SER A 257 10.59 1.86 -14.45
C SER A 257 10.43 3.15 -13.63
N SER A 258 10.97 4.27 -14.11
CA SER A 258 10.73 5.61 -13.55
C SER A 258 9.25 6.08 -13.66
N THR A 259 8.30 5.16 -13.75
CA THR A 259 6.85 5.43 -13.89
C THR A 259 6.25 6.13 -12.67
N LEU A 260 6.97 6.14 -11.53
CA LEU A 260 6.62 6.87 -10.30
C LEU A 260 7.39 8.20 -10.14
N GLU A 261 8.30 8.56 -11.04
CA GLU A 261 8.98 9.87 -10.97
C GLU A 261 8.11 10.90 -11.73
N TRP A 262 7.39 11.73 -10.97
CA TRP A 262 6.66 12.90 -11.47
C TRP A 262 7.54 14.16 -11.47
#